data_AF-A0A0C9QL46-F1
#
_entry.id   AF-A0A0C9QL46-F1
#
_cell.length_a   1.000
_cell.length_b   1.000
_cell.length_c   1.000
_cell.angle_alpha   90.00
_cell.angle_beta   90.00
_cell.angle_gamma   90.00
#
_symmetry.space_group_name_H-M   'P 1'
#
loop_
_entity.id
_entity.type
_entity.pdbx_description
1 polymer ?
#
loop_
_entity_poly.entity_id
_entity_poly.type
_entity_poly.pdbx_seq_one_letter_code
_entity_poly.pdbx_strand_id
1 'polypeptide(L)'
;MAEGRGREEEGKVEERLGVRIERRPSQSRLSDLDIRSWPKWGCPPGKFPLKFDAEETCYLLRGKVRAYLKGSSEYVEFGAGDLVVIPKGMSCTWDVSVAVDKHYKFEY
;
A
#
# COMPACT_ATOMS: atom_id res chain seq x y z
N MET A 1 -17.19 26.69 20.87
CA MET A 1 -17.60 25.44 20.21
C MET A 1 -16.35 24.81 19.65
N ALA A 2 -15.98 23.64 20.16
CA ALA A 2 -14.80 22.91 19.73
C ALA A 2 -15.23 21.90 18.67
N GLU A 3 -14.78 22.07 17.43
CA GLU A 3 -14.70 20.98 16.47
C GLU A 3 -13.32 21.07 15.82
N GLY A 4 -12.43 20.20 16.30
CA GLY A 4 -11.11 20.05 15.73
C GLY A 4 -11.24 19.59 14.29
N ARG A 5 -10.91 20.48 13.34
CA ARG A 5 -10.54 20.08 11.98
C ARG A 5 -9.32 19.19 12.08
N GLY A 6 -9.52 17.87 12.11
CA GLY A 6 -8.45 16.93 11.83
C GLY A 6 -7.87 17.28 10.47
N ARG A 7 -6.65 17.82 10.44
CA ARG A 7 -5.88 17.96 9.21
C ARG A 7 -5.73 16.56 8.65
N GLU A 8 -6.44 16.27 7.56
CA GLU A 8 -6.14 15.11 6.73
C GLU A 8 -4.70 15.29 6.25
N GLU A 9 -3.75 14.52 6.79
CA GLU A 9 -2.32 14.60 6.48
C GLU A 9 -2.09 14.10 5.03
N GLU A 10 -2.35 14.96 4.05
CA GLU A 10 -2.07 14.71 2.64
C GLU A 10 -0.56 14.60 2.38
N GLY A 11 -0.13 13.56 1.68
CA GLY A 11 1.26 13.38 1.24
C GLY A 11 2.24 12.98 2.35
N LYS A 12 1.77 12.49 3.50
CA LYS A 12 2.66 11.96 4.54
C LYS A 12 3.32 10.66 4.06
N VAL A 13 4.65 10.67 3.97
CA VAL A 13 5.45 9.49 3.67
C VAL A 13 5.92 8.86 4.97
N GLU A 14 5.62 7.58 5.15
CA GLU A 14 6.05 6.76 6.27
C GLU A 14 6.81 5.55 5.74
N GLU A 15 7.93 5.19 6.37
CA GLU A 15 8.67 3.98 6.05
C GLU A 15 8.64 3.05 7.26
N ARG A 16 8.19 1.81 7.06
CA ARG A 16 8.06 0.80 8.10
C ARG A 16 8.43 -0.56 7.54
N LEU A 17 9.34 -1.26 8.21
CA LEU A 17 9.77 -2.62 7.81
C LEU A 17 10.30 -2.67 6.36
N GLY A 18 10.89 -1.58 5.88
CA GLY A 18 11.36 -1.40 4.50
C GLY A 18 10.26 -1.07 3.48
N VAL A 19 8.99 -1.09 3.88
CA VAL A 19 7.87 -0.68 3.02
C VAL A 19 7.64 0.82 3.18
N ARG A 20 7.63 1.52 2.06
CA ARG A 20 7.31 2.96 2.03
C ARG A 20 5.84 3.15 1.71
N ILE A 21 5.15 3.92 2.52
CA ILE A 21 3.74 4.27 2.37
C ILE A 21 3.61 5.77 2.26
N GLU A 22 3.08 6.23 1.15
CA GLU A 22 2.64 7.61 0.98
C GLU A 22 1.12 7.66 1.16
N ARG A 23 0.69 8.24 2.28
CA ARG A 23 -0.73 8.38 2.64
C ARG A 23 -1.34 9.48 1.80
N ARG A 24 -2.39 9.14 1.05
CA ARG A 24 -3.17 10.10 0.24
C ARG A 24 -2.25 10.99 -0.60
N PRO A 25 -1.49 10.40 -1.56
CA PRO A 25 -0.66 11.17 -2.47
C PRO A 25 -1.51 12.17 -3.24
N SER A 26 -0.91 13.31 -3.60
CA SER A 26 -1.60 14.33 -4.40
C SER A 26 -2.01 13.78 -5.79
N GLN A 27 -3.08 14.33 -6.36
CA GLN A 27 -3.52 13.93 -7.71
C GLN A 27 -2.44 14.13 -8.77
N SER A 28 -1.61 15.18 -8.64
CA SER A 28 -0.45 15.42 -9.50
C SER A 28 0.52 14.24 -9.42
N ARG A 29 0.90 13.82 -8.20
CA ARG A 29 1.79 12.67 -7.97
C ARG A 29 1.27 11.39 -8.61
N LEU A 30 -0.03 11.11 -8.48
CA LEU A 30 -0.66 9.95 -9.10
C LEU A 30 -0.65 10.03 -10.63
N SER A 31 -0.80 11.23 -11.19
CA SER A 31 -0.77 11.48 -12.63
C SER A 31 0.65 11.40 -13.20
N ASP A 32 1.64 11.92 -12.50
CA ASP A 32 3.07 11.79 -12.85
C ASP A 32 3.52 10.33 -12.90
N LEU A 33 2.99 9.49 -12.00
CA LEU A 33 3.25 8.05 -11.98
C LEU A 33 2.43 7.27 -13.03
N ASP A 34 1.46 7.94 -13.66
CA ASP A 34 0.49 7.36 -14.60
C ASP A 34 -0.18 6.09 -14.06
N ILE A 35 -0.59 6.12 -12.79
CA ILE A 35 -1.14 4.94 -12.09
C ILE A 35 -2.35 4.32 -12.81
N ARG A 36 -3.05 5.10 -13.64
CA ARG A 36 -4.23 4.66 -14.38
C ARG A 36 -3.88 3.69 -15.50
N SER A 37 -2.65 3.75 -16.03
CA SER A 37 -2.13 2.83 -17.05
C SER A 37 -1.57 1.55 -16.45
N TRP A 38 -1.37 1.49 -15.13
CA TRP A 38 -0.88 0.30 -14.46
C TRP A 38 -1.96 -0.79 -14.45
N PRO A 39 -1.58 -2.08 -14.53
CA PRO A 39 -2.53 -3.17 -14.39
C PRO A 39 -3.27 -3.10 -13.04
N LYS A 40 -4.53 -3.53 -13.07
CA LYS A 40 -5.36 -3.65 -11.87
C LYS A 40 -5.28 -5.06 -11.33
N TRP A 41 -5.22 -5.15 -10.01
CA TRP A 41 -5.32 -6.40 -9.28
C TRP A 41 -6.28 -6.25 -8.12
N GLY A 42 -7.03 -7.32 -7.84
CA GLY A 42 -7.95 -7.36 -6.71
C GLY A 42 -8.00 -8.73 -6.07
N CYS A 43 -8.32 -8.75 -4.78
CA CYS A 43 -8.32 -9.98 -3.99
C CYS A 43 -9.33 -9.90 -2.84
N PRO A 44 -10.07 -10.99 -2.54
CA PRO A 44 -10.99 -11.03 -1.41
C PRO A 44 -10.26 -10.96 -0.06
N PRO A 45 -11.01 -10.70 1.04
CA PRO A 45 -10.46 -10.80 2.40
C PRO A 45 -9.88 -12.19 2.67
N GLY A 46 -8.73 -12.25 3.35
CA GLY A 46 -8.00 -13.49 3.59
C GLY A 46 -6.52 -13.24 3.87
N LYS A 47 -5.78 -14.33 4.13
CA LYS A 47 -4.33 -14.29 4.39
C LYS A 47 -3.57 -14.84 3.20
N PHE A 48 -2.68 -14.03 2.63
CA PHE A 48 -1.93 -14.37 1.43
C PHE A 48 -0.42 -14.26 1.69
N PRO A 49 0.33 -15.38 1.64
CA PRO A 49 1.79 -15.32 1.68
C PRO A 49 2.31 -14.78 0.34
N LEU A 50 3.02 -13.66 0.38
CA LEU A 50 3.59 -13.01 -0.79
C LEU A 50 5.11 -12.91 -0.69
N LYS A 51 5.76 -13.08 -1.84
CA LYS A 51 7.18 -12.85 -2.03
C LYS A 51 7.34 -11.91 -3.22
N PHE A 52 8.08 -10.83 -3.01
CA PHE A 52 8.32 -9.81 -4.01
C PHE A 52 9.72 -10.02 -4.59
N ASP A 53 9.82 -10.65 -5.77
CA ASP A 53 11.11 -10.87 -6.46
C ASP A 53 11.64 -9.61 -7.18
N ALA A 54 10.82 -8.57 -7.25
CA ALA A 54 11.12 -7.24 -7.78
C ALA A 54 10.51 -6.18 -6.85
N GLU A 55 10.94 -4.93 -6.96
CA GLU A 55 10.27 -3.83 -6.26
C GLU A 55 8.88 -3.63 -6.86
N GLU A 56 7.85 -3.60 -6.01
CA GLU A 56 6.47 -3.35 -6.44
C GLU A 56 6.03 -2.00 -5.90
N THR A 57 5.63 -1.10 -6.80
CA THR A 57 4.85 0.08 -6.42
C THR A 57 3.38 -0.19 -6.69
N CYS A 58 2.52 0.02 -5.69
CA CYS A 58 1.09 -0.15 -5.85
C CYS A 58 0.28 0.97 -5.19
N TYR A 59 -0.81 1.36 -5.84
CA TYR A 59 -1.77 2.31 -5.32
C TYR A 59 -3.08 1.59 -5.01
N LEU A 60 -3.49 1.60 -3.74
CA LEU A 60 -4.71 0.94 -3.31
C LEU A 60 -5.92 1.85 -3.58
N LEU A 61 -6.78 1.44 -4.50
CA LEU A 61 -8.08 2.07 -4.74
C LEU A 61 -9.08 1.71 -3.64
N ARG A 62 -9.02 0.47 -3.15
CA ARG A 62 -9.87 -0.04 -2.08
C ARG A 62 -9.13 -1.10 -1.27
N GLY A 63 -9.59 -1.29 -0.04
CA GLY A 63 -9.17 -2.40 0.81
C GLY A 63 -8.42 -1.94 2.04
N LYS A 64 -8.09 -2.92 2.88
CA LYS A 64 -7.30 -2.74 4.09
C LYS A 64 -6.44 -3.97 4.29
N VAL A 65 -5.13 -3.76 4.39
CA VAL A 65 -4.12 -4.81 4.42
C VAL A 65 -3.18 -4.58 5.60
N ARG A 66 -2.87 -5.64 6.32
CA ARG A 66 -1.75 -5.71 7.25
C ARG A 66 -0.72 -6.67 6.71
N ALA A 67 0.44 -6.16 6.31
CA ALA A 67 1.53 -6.98 5.83
C ALA A 67 2.47 -7.34 6.99
N TYR A 68 2.50 -8.62 7.36
CA TYR A 68 3.33 -9.17 8.43
C TYR A 68 4.64 -9.69 7.86
N LEU A 69 5.79 -9.31 8.43
CA LEU A 69 7.07 -9.88 8.04
C LEU A 69 7.15 -11.37 8.42
N LYS A 70 7.73 -12.18 7.54
CA LYS A 70 7.89 -13.61 7.81
C LYS A 70 8.73 -13.83 9.08
N GLY A 71 8.15 -14.48 10.09
CA GLY A 71 8.84 -14.80 11.34
C GLY A 71 8.82 -13.69 12.40
N SER A 72 8.09 -12.59 12.17
CA SER A 72 7.88 -11.53 13.16
C SER A 72 6.39 -11.24 13.37
N SER A 73 6.04 -10.75 14.57
CA SER A 73 4.70 -10.22 14.87
C SER A 73 4.53 -8.77 14.39
N GLU A 74 5.59 -8.15 13.88
CA GLU A 74 5.54 -6.81 13.32
C GLU A 74 4.82 -6.78 11.98
N TYR A 75 4.00 -5.75 11.80
CA TYR A 75 3.25 -5.51 10.59
C TYR A 75 3.28 -4.06 10.17
N VAL A 76 3.02 -3.85 8.89
CA VAL A 76 2.72 -2.54 8.31
C VAL A 76 1.28 -2.54 7.80
N GLU A 77 0.52 -1.50 8.13
CA GLU A 77 -0.89 -1.36 7.74
C GLU A 77 -1.06 -0.26 6.68
N PHE A 78 -1.70 -0.60 5.57
CA PHE A 78 -2.03 0.30 4.47
C PHE A 78 -3.40 -0.06 3.88
N GLY A 79 -4.03 0.90 3.21
CA GLY A 79 -5.39 0.76 2.72
C GLY A 79 -5.73 1.70 1.58
N ALA A 80 -7.03 1.84 1.31
CA ALA A 80 -7.55 2.69 0.25
C ALA A 80 -6.98 4.12 0.33
N GLY A 81 -6.47 4.60 -0.81
CA GLY A 81 -5.85 5.91 -0.94
C GLY A 81 -4.36 5.95 -0.67
N ASP A 82 -3.72 4.83 -0.31
CA ASP A 82 -2.27 4.77 -0.05
C ASP A 82 -1.49 4.31 -1.29
N LEU A 83 -0.35 4.96 -1.53
CA LEU A 83 0.67 4.51 -2.47
C LEU A 83 1.78 3.80 -1.69
N VAL A 84 2.01 2.53 -2.02
CA VAL A 84 2.88 1.63 -1.25
C VAL A 84 3.99 1.13 -2.16
N VAL A 85 5.24 1.28 -1.74
CA VAL A 85 6.42 0.74 -2.40
C VAL A 85 6.98 -0.39 -1.54
N ILE A 86 7.08 -1.57 -2.13
CA ILE A 86 7.50 -2.80 -1.48
C ILE A 86 8.86 -3.19 -2.04
N PRO A 87 9.90 -3.29 -1.20
CA PRO A 87 11.25 -3.50 -1.68
C PRO A 87 11.43 -4.91 -2.26
N LYS A 88 12.33 -5.02 -3.24
CA LYS A 88 12.76 -6.29 -3.81
C LYS A 88 13.29 -7.23 -2.73
N GLY A 89 12.90 -8.50 -2.82
CA GLY A 89 13.30 -9.57 -1.89
C GLY A 89 12.44 -9.66 -0.64
N MET A 90 11.44 -8.78 -0.45
CA MET A 90 10.56 -8.85 0.72
C MET A 90 9.70 -10.10 0.70
N SER A 91 9.60 -10.76 1.85
CA SER A 91 8.67 -11.87 2.08
C SER A 91 7.74 -11.52 3.25
N CYS A 92 6.45 -11.39 2.98
CA CYS A 92 5.47 -11.01 3.99
C CYS A 92 4.14 -11.75 3.78
N THR A 93 3.30 -11.79 4.81
CA THR A 93 1.94 -12.30 4.72
C THR A 93 0.99 -11.13 4.78
N TRP A 94 0.20 -10.95 3.73
CA TRP A 94 -0.86 -9.96 3.70
C TRP A 94 -2.09 -10.53 4.39
N ASP A 95 -2.50 -9.92 5.48
CA ASP A 95 -3.80 -10.12 6.13
C ASP A 95 -4.77 -9.06 5.62
N VAL A 96 -5.58 -9.45 4.65
CA VAL A 96 -6.55 -8.59 3.98
C VAL A 96 -7.86 -8.62 4.76
N SER A 97 -8.14 -7.55 5.48
CA SER A 97 -9.40 -7.43 6.24
C SER A 97 -10.57 -6.96 5.36
N VAL A 98 -10.27 -6.17 4.32
CA VAL A 98 -11.25 -5.66 3.35
C VAL A 98 -10.72 -5.91 1.95
N ALA A 99 -11.55 -6.43 1.06
CA ALA A 99 -11.20 -6.77 -0.32
C ALA A 99 -10.37 -5.66 -0.97
N VAL A 100 -9.22 -6.04 -1.52
CA VAL A 100 -8.27 -5.11 -2.13
C VAL A 100 -8.64 -4.89 -3.58
N ASP A 101 -8.51 -3.64 -4.01
CA ASP A 101 -8.46 -3.23 -5.41
C ASP A 101 -7.28 -2.27 -5.52
N LYS A 102 -6.29 -2.58 -6.36
CA LYS A 102 -5.05 -1.80 -6.48
C LYS A 102 -4.58 -1.72 -7.93
N HIS A 103 -3.94 -0.61 -8.26
CA HIS A 103 -3.03 -0.51 -9.39
C HIS A 103 -1.64 -0.92 -8.94
N TYR A 104 -0.89 -1.65 -9.75
CA TYR A 104 0.46 -2.09 -9.38
C TYR A 104 1.42 -2.04 -10.56
N LYS A 105 2.69 -1.80 -10.28
CA LYS A 105 3.80 -1.82 -11.23
C LYS A 105 5.01 -2.46 -10.58
N PHE A 106 5.65 -3.38 -11.28
CA PHE A 106 6.94 -3.92 -10.90
C PHE A 106 8.05 -3.13 -11.60
N GLU A 107 9.09 -2.79 -10.86
CA GLU A 107 10.34 -2.26 -11.40
C GLU A 107 11.28 -3.45 -11.67
N TYR A 108 11.63 -3.68 -12.93
CA TYR A 108 12.47 -4.79 -13.40
C TYR A 108 13.91 -4.35 -13.68
#